data_AF-A0A522UA96-F1
#
_entry.id   AF-A0A522UA96-F1
#
_cell.length_a   1.000
_cell.length_b   1.000
_cell.length_c   1.000
_cell.angle_alpha   90.00
_cell.angle_beta   90.00
_cell.angle_gamma   90.00
#
_symmetry.space_group_name_H-M   'P 1'
#
loop_
_entity.id
_entity.type
_entity.pdbx_description
1 polymer ?
#
loop_
_entity_poly.entity_id
_entity_poly.type
_entity_poly.pdbx_seq_one_letter_code
_entity_poly.pdbx_strand_id
1 'polypeptide(L)'
;MPERTRGQSVVDGFDERIRTAEALGDAQDVELARLDRQIESARRDGGTGLLERAVHYENLEQAFKEGKEVQMVFVDMGFLRYFDNKGGADVGNDALKVAADLMEEAIEKSGVEGKAFRYGGDEFTVQIDGGDAEVAKFQQKLAELRAESGAIPTGKRGTADGYHPTELVFNYGGADMETAEAVFSDLQKAGKFADADLEDQGWVANKKAEIMTIIADKSIEEQKAIGRFQMLVEAKNDSAYDTDPARKVQVDNLVAFSNKALFAEKGGGDFLTLIAERQKAEMAEANKIPDKQAREKAVGEIREATKKSIEEKVAEYIKETREQEDRKAD
;
A
#
# COMPACT_ATOMS: atom_id res chain seq x y z
N MET A 1 -3.95 -2.60 -22.11
CA MET A 1 -3.75 -1.39 -21.28
C MET A 1 -4.93 -0.46 -21.54
N PRO A 2 -5.50 0.17 -20.52
CA PRO A 2 -6.65 1.06 -20.68
C PRO A 2 -6.24 2.29 -21.49
N GLU A 3 -6.99 2.58 -22.57
CA GLU A 3 -6.80 3.82 -23.33
C GLU A 3 -7.13 5.03 -22.44
N ARG A 4 -8.24 4.92 -21.71
CA ARG A 4 -8.68 5.81 -20.64
C ARG A 4 -8.95 5.01 -19.38
N THR A 5 -8.52 5.54 -18.24
CA THR A 5 -8.87 4.99 -16.92
C THR A 5 -10.30 5.37 -16.54
N ARG A 6 -10.82 4.73 -15.49
CA ARG A 6 -12.10 5.08 -14.86
C ARG A 6 -12.11 6.55 -14.42
N GLY A 7 -11.09 6.98 -13.67
CA GLY A 7 -10.93 8.38 -13.28
C GLY A 7 -10.85 9.37 -14.46
N GLN A 8 -10.18 9.02 -15.57
CA GLN A 8 -10.16 9.87 -16.77
C GLN A 8 -11.54 9.94 -17.43
N SER A 9 -12.30 8.84 -17.39
CA SER A 9 -13.66 8.77 -17.93
C SER A 9 -14.63 9.66 -17.16
N VAL A 10 -14.40 9.91 -15.86
CA VAL A 10 -15.18 10.90 -15.08
C VAL A 10 -15.04 12.29 -15.68
N VAL A 11 -13.82 12.71 -16.02
CA VAL A 11 -13.57 14.02 -16.65
C VAL A 11 -14.17 14.09 -18.05
N ASP A 12 -14.02 13.02 -18.83
CA ASP A 12 -14.59 12.92 -20.19
C ASP A 12 -16.13 13.02 -20.19
N GLY A 13 -16.80 12.55 -19.13
CA GLY A 13 -18.25 12.66 -18.96
C GLY A 13 -18.74 14.11 -18.88
N PHE A 14 -17.96 15.03 -18.30
CA PHE A 14 -18.29 16.46 -18.32
C PHE A 14 -18.16 17.06 -19.72
N ASP A 15 -17.16 16.63 -20.50
CA ASP A 15 -17.01 17.06 -21.90
C ASP A 15 -18.20 16.58 -22.77
N GLU A 16 -18.77 15.42 -22.46
CA GLU A 16 -20.02 14.96 -23.08
C GLU A 16 -21.25 15.77 -22.63
N ARG A 17 -21.37 16.09 -21.34
CA ARG A 17 -22.44 16.95 -20.82
C ARG A 17 -22.41 18.34 -21.46
N ILE A 18 -21.23 18.95 -21.58
CA ILE A 18 -21.05 20.25 -22.25
C ILE A 18 -21.55 20.17 -23.70
N ARG A 19 -21.12 19.18 -24.47
CA ARG A 19 -21.54 19.00 -25.87
C ARG A 19 -23.05 18.81 -26.00
N THR A 20 -23.65 18.05 -25.09
CA THR A 20 -25.09 17.81 -25.07
C THR A 20 -25.88 19.08 -24.75
N ALA A 21 -25.46 19.83 -23.73
CA ALA A 21 -26.07 21.09 -23.35
C ALA A 21 -25.94 22.16 -24.46
N GLU A 22 -24.79 22.22 -25.14
CA GLU A 22 -24.58 23.09 -26.30
C GLU A 22 -25.53 22.75 -27.45
N ALA A 23 -25.72 21.46 -27.74
CA ALA A 23 -26.65 21.01 -28.78
C ALA A 23 -28.12 21.31 -28.46
N LEU A 24 -28.48 21.33 -27.17
CA LEU A 24 -29.83 21.69 -26.70
C LEU A 24 -30.05 23.20 -26.58
N GLY A 25 -29.00 24.02 -26.69
CA GLY A 25 -29.06 25.46 -26.48
C GLY A 25 -29.28 25.87 -25.02
N ASP A 26 -28.98 24.98 -24.06
CA ASP A 26 -29.11 25.25 -22.63
C ASP A 26 -27.86 25.95 -22.10
N ALA A 27 -27.82 27.27 -22.23
CA ALA A 27 -26.66 28.07 -21.82
C ALA A 27 -26.33 27.95 -20.31
N GLN A 28 -27.33 27.68 -19.46
CA GLN A 28 -27.09 27.52 -18.02
C GLN A 28 -26.40 26.19 -17.72
N ASP A 29 -26.87 25.10 -18.33
CA ASP A 29 -26.25 23.79 -18.14
C ASP A 29 -24.85 23.72 -18.76
N VAL A 30 -24.61 24.42 -19.88
CA VAL A 30 -23.26 24.57 -20.44
C VAL A 30 -22.30 25.21 -19.44
N GLU A 31 -22.68 26.31 -18.81
CA GLU A 31 -21.82 27.02 -17.86
C GLU A 31 -21.57 26.18 -16.61
N LEU A 32 -22.60 25.54 -16.06
CA LEU A 32 -22.46 24.63 -14.92
C LEU A 32 -21.54 23.46 -15.25
N ALA A 33 -21.73 22.80 -16.40
CA ALA A 33 -20.89 21.67 -16.80
C ALA A 33 -19.43 22.09 -17.05
N ARG A 34 -19.17 23.30 -17.55
CA ARG A 34 -17.80 23.84 -17.68
C ARG A 34 -17.13 24.10 -16.34
N LEU A 35 -17.87 24.66 -15.37
CA LEU A 35 -17.37 24.86 -14.02
C LEU A 35 -17.08 23.52 -13.33
N ASP A 36 -18.01 22.56 -13.40
CA ASP A 36 -17.82 21.22 -12.84
C ASP A 36 -16.60 20.53 -13.45
N ARG A 37 -16.43 20.61 -14.78
CA ARG A 37 -15.25 20.08 -15.48
C ARG A 37 -13.97 20.73 -14.99
N GLN A 38 -13.94 22.05 -14.80
CA GLN A 38 -12.76 22.77 -14.32
C GLN A 38 -12.40 22.34 -12.90
N ILE A 39 -13.40 22.22 -12.02
CA ILE A 39 -13.22 21.75 -10.65
C ILE A 39 -12.66 20.32 -10.65
N GLU A 40 -13.28 19.39 -11.36
CA GLU A 40 -12.82 17.99 -11.39
C GLU A 40 -11.44 17.84 -12.05
N SER A 41 -11.14 18.63 -13.08
CA SER A 41 -9.81 18.64 -13.70
C SER A 41 -8.72 19.17 -12.75
N ALA A 42 -9.05 20.14 -11.89
CA ALA A 42 -8.11 20.66 -10.89
C ALA A 42 -7.92 19.72 -9.69
N ARG A 43 -8.86 18.80 -9.48
CA ARG A 43 -8.85 17.84 -8.37
C ARG A 43 -8.24 16.49 -8.74
N ARG A 44 -7.92 16.25 -10.02
CA ARG A 44 -7.51 14.93 -10.53
C ARG A 44 -6.20 15.00 -11.30
N ASP A 45 -5.37 13.97 -11.10
CA ASP A 45 -4.14 13.77 -11.86
C ASP A 45 -4.49 13.50 -13.32
N GLY A 46 -3.93 14.28 -14.25
CA GLY A 46 -4.24 14.13 -15.68
C GLY A 46 -3.81 12.79 -16.28
N GLY A 47 -2.79 12.13 -15.72
CA GLY A 47 -2.24 10.88 -16.23
C GLY A 47 -3.07 9.65 -15.88
N THR A 48 -3.60 9.61 -14.66
CA THR A 48 -4.36 8.46 -14.12
C THR A 48 -5.84 8.74 -13.89
N GLY A 49 -6.24 10.01 -13.80
CA GLY A 49 -7.61 10.43 -13.47
C GLY A 49 -8.02 10.25 -12.00
N LEU A 50 -7.12 9.73 -11.15
CA LEU A 50 -7.33 9.66 -9.71
C LEU A 50 -7.31 11.05 -9.09
N LEU A 51 -7.87 11.18 -7.89
CA LEU A 51 -7.80 12.42 -7.11
C LEU A 51 -6.34 12.77 -6.77
N GLU A 52 -6.00 14.05 -6.77
CA GLU A 52 -4.64 14.51 -6.48
C GLU A 52 -4.32 14.52 -4.97
N ARG A 53 -3.02 14.61 -4.67
CA ARG A 53 -2.48 14.73 -3.30
C ARG A 53 -3.12 15.82 -2.46
N ALA A 54 -3.50 16.96 -3.05
CA ALA A 54 -4.20 18.01 -2.29
C ALA A 54 -5.55 17.51 -1.76
N VAL A 55 -6.31 16.82 -2.60
CA VAL A 55 -7.63 16.26 -2.26
C VAL A 55 -7.52 15.11 -1.25
N HIS A 56 -6.40 14.36 -1.26
CA HIS A 56 -6.09 13.36 -0.24
C HIS A 56 -6.10 13.98 1.17
N TYR A 57 -5.40 15.11 1.36
CA TYR A 57 -5.36 15.79 2.66
C TYR A 57 -6.72 16.40 3.02
N GLU A 58 -7.38 17.07 2.07
CA GLU A 58 -8.74 17.61 2.30
C GLU A 58 -9.71 16.53 2.80
N ASN A 59 -9.66 15.34 2.21
CA ASN A 59 -10.55 14.23 2.58
C ASN A 59 -10.26 13.70 3.98
N LEU A 60 -8.98 13.58 4.37
CA LEU A 60 -8.59 13.15 5.73
C LEU A 60 -8.92 14.21 6.78
N GLU A 61 -8.62 15.47 6.49
CA GLU A 61 -8.97 16.58 7.38
C GLU A 61 -10.47 16.57 7.69
N GLN A 62 -11.29 16.35 6.68
CA GLN A 62 -12.72 16.23 6.86
C GLN A 62 -13.09 15.01 7.71
N ALA A 63 -12.48 13.86 7.47
CA ALA A 63 -12.69 12.66 8.30
C ALA A 63 -12.34 12.90 9.77
N PHE A 64 -11.22 13.56 10.07
CA PHE A 64 -10.84 13.95 11.44
C PHE A 64 -11.83 14.93 12.06
N LYS A 65 -12.32 15.92 11.31
CA LYS A 65 -13.33 16.89 11.79
C LYS A 65 -14.67 16.21 12.09
N GLU A 66 -15.04 15.22 11.29
CA GLU A 66 -16.31 14.47 11.42
C GLU A 66 -16.22 13.32 12.43
N GLY A 67 -15.02 12.91 12.85
CA GLY A 67 -14.81 11.72 13.67
C GLY A 67 -15.22 10.43 12.96
N LYS A 68 -15.12 10.42 11.63
CA LYS A 68 -15.44 9.25 10.80
C LYS A 68 -14.37 8.18 10.99
N GLU A 69 -14.73 6.90 10.99
CA GLU A 69 -13.73 5.83 11.02
C GLU A 69 -13.16 5.61 9.61
N VAL A 70 -11.89 5.99 9.41
CA VAL A 70 -11.19 5.87 8.12
C VAL A 70 -9.84 5.20 8.33
N GLN A 71 -9.55 4.25 7.44
CA GLN A 71 -8.26 3.59 7.28
C GLN A 71 -7.55 4.15 6.06
N MET A 72 -6.24 4.36 6.16
CA MET A 72 -5.40 4.74 5.04
C MET A 72 -4.48 3.59 4.66
N VAL A 73 -4.46 3.27 3.37
CA VAL A 73 -3.48 2.40 2.74
C VAL A 73 -2.61 3.25 1.82
N PHE A 74 -1.33 3.37 2.13
CA PHE A 74 -0.33 3.94 1.22
C PHE A 74 0.18 2.82 0.31
N VAL A 75 0.26 3.06 -0.99
CA VAL A 75 0.64 2.05 -1.99
C VAL A 75 1.80 2.55 -2.84
N ASP A 76 2.89 1.80 -2.85
CA ASP A 76 4.05 1.96 -3.71
C ASP A 76 4.02 0.87 -4.79
N MET A 77 3.81 1.26 -6.06
CA MET A 77 3.78 0.34 -7.21
C MET A 77 5.17 -0.21 -7.54
N GLY A 78 6.23 0.54 -7.24
CA GLY A 78 7.59 0.24 -7.61
C GLY A 78 7.86 0.20 -9.12
N PHE A 79 9.15 0.19 -9.47
CA PHE A 79 9.66 -0.01 -10.82
C PHE A 79 9.20 0.99 -11.90
N LEU A 80 8.57 2.12 -11.57
CA LEU A 80 8.22 3.13 -12.58
C LEU A 80 9.43 3.59 -13.41
N ARG A 81 10.56 3.82 -12.74
CA ARG A 81 11.83 4.14 -13.41
C ARG A 81 12.29 3.04 -14.38
N TYR A 82 12.00 1.76 -14.09
CA TYR A 82 12.29 0.66 -15.02
C TYR A 82 11.37 0.73 -16.24
N PHE A 83 10.06 0.89 -16.04
CA PHE A 83 9.10 1.05 -17.13
C PHE A 83 9.49 2.23 -18.04
N ASP A 84 9.81 3.39 -17.47
CA ASP A 84 10.22 4.59 -18.22
C ASP A 84 11.54 4.41 -18.98
N ASN A 85 12.58 3.95 -18.29
CA ASN A 85 13.93 3.91 -18.86
C ASN A 85 14.12 2.75 -19.84
N LYS A 86 13.42 1.63 -19.63
CA LYS A 86 13.57 0.42 -20.44
C LYS A 86 12.43 0.26 -21.44
N GLY A 87 11.19 0.46 -21.01
CA GLY A 87 10.01 0.34 -21.87
C GLY A 87 9.73 1.61 -22.68
N GLY A 88 10.13 2.77 -22.16
CA GLY A 88 9.76 4.08 -22.69
C GLY A 88 8.67 4.74 -21.85
N ALA A 89 8.58 6.07 -21.92
CA ALA A 89 7.61 6.84 -21.14
C ALA A 89 6.14 6.46 -21.43
N ASP A 90 5.84 5.93 -22.62
CA ASP A 90 4.54 5.36 -22.95
C ASP A 90 4.22 4.13 -22.09
N VAL A 91 5.20 3.25 -21.88
CA VAL A 91 5.05 2.07 -21.02
C VAL A 91 4.91 2.46 -19.54
N GLY A 92 5.67 3.45 -19.08
CA GLY A 92 5.51 3.98 -17.72
C GLY A 92 4.12 4.59 -17.49
N ASN A 93 3.61 5.36 -18.45
CA ASN A 93 2.25 5.88 -18.40
C ASN A 93 1.20 4.77 -18.39
N ASP A 94 1.37 3.73 -19.21
CA ASP A 94 0.47 2.58 -19.23
C ASP A 94 0.47 1.84 -17.89
N ALA A 95 1.65 1.65 -17.28
CA ALA A 95 1.78 1.05 -15.95
C ALA A 95 1.00 1.84 -14.87
N LEU A 96 1.14 3.17 -14.88
CA LEU A 96 0.42 4.06 -13.95
C LEU A 96 -1.09 4.00 -14.14
N LYS A 97 -1.56 3.96 -15.39
CA LYS A 97 -2.99 3.84 -15.71
C LYS A 97 -3.57 2.52 -15.23
N VAL A 98 -2.85 1.41 -15.47
CA VAL A 98 -3.27 0.10 -14.96
C VAL A 98 -3.31 0.10 -13.44
N ALA A 99 -2.30 0.64 -12.76
CA ALA A 99 -2.30 0.73 -11.30
C ALA A 99 -3.52 1.49 -10.77
N ALA A 100 -3.83 2.64 -11.36
CA ALA A 100 -4.98 3.44 -10.98
C ALA A 100 -6.32 2.70 -11.17
N ASP A 101 -6.52 2.09 -12.34
CA ASP A 101 -7.74 1.33 -12.62
C ASP A 101 -7.89 0.14 -11.68
N LEU A 102 -6.80 -0.56 -11.37
CA LEU A 102 -6.81 -1.68 -10.42
C LEU A 102 -7.24 -1.23 -9.02
N MET A 103 -6.82 -0.05 -8.57
CA MET A 103 -7.23 0.49 -7.26
C MET A 103 -8.71 0.86 -7.23
N GLU A 104 -9.21 1.59 -8.24
CA GLU A 104 -10.63 1.94 -8.31
C GLU A 104 -11.52 0.69 -8.48
N GLU A 105 -11.06 -0.28 -9.27
CA GLU A 105 -11.75 -1.56 -9.46
C GLU A 105 -11.73 -2.43 -8.21
N ALA A 106 -10.64 -2.41 -7.44
CA ALA A 106 -10.55 -3.13 -6.18
C ALA A 106 -11.52 -2.55 -5.15
N ILE A 107 -11.66 -1.22 -5.06
CA ILE A 107 -12.65 -0.56 -4.19
C ILE A 107 -14.06 -1.00 -4.59
N GLU A 108 -14.41 -0.89 -5.88
CA GLU A 108 -15.74 -1.24 -6.37
C GLU A 108 -16.06 -2.72 -6.13
N LYS A 109 -15.16 -3.63 -6.52
CA LYS A 109 -15.41 -5.08 -6.49
C LYS A 109 -15.26 -5.71 -5.11
N SER A 110 -14.56 -5.07 -4.17
CA SER A 110 -14.53 -5.54 -2.77
C SER A 110 -15.78 -5.14 -1.99
N GLY A 111 -16.57 -4.18 -2.52
CA GLY A 111 -17.76 -3.64 -1.87
C GLY A 111 -17.45 -2.75 -0.68
N VAL A 112 -16.22 -2.20 -0.60
CA VAL A 112 -15.84 -1.23 0.43
C VAL A 112 -16.17 0.18 -0.04
N GLU A 113 -16.43 1.08 0.90
CA GLU A 113 -16.54 2.51 0.61
C GLU A 113 -15.14 3.14 0.75
N GLY A 114 -14.67 3.83 -0.28
CA GLY A 114 -13.35 4.42 -0.25
C GLY A 114 -13.01 5.22 -1.50
N LYS A 115 -11.84 5.85 -1.48
CA LYS A 115 -11.31 6.68 -2.57
C LYS A 115 -9.83 6.41 -2.78
N ALA A 116 -9.41 6.36 -4.03
CA ALA A 116 -8.01 6.27 -4.42
C ALA A 116 -7.48 7.63 -4.91
N PHE A 117 -6.21 7.90 -4.61
CA PHE A 117 -5.54 9.15 -4.90
C PHE A 117 -4.16 8.90 -5.50
N ARG A 118 -3.73 9.75 -6.43
CA ARG A 118 -2.35 9.85 -6.89
C ARG A 118 -1.60 10.72 -5.89
N TYR A 119 -0.68 10.11 -5.13
CA TYR A 119 0.10 10.85 -4.13
C TYR A 119 1.40 11.42 -4.72
N GLY A 120 2.07 10.63 -5.56
CA GLY A 120 3.37 10.95 -6.13
C GLY A 120 3.63 10.18 -7.42
N GLY A 121 4.93 10.03 -7.76
CA GLY A 121 5.39 9.40 -9.00
C GLY A 121 4.72 8.04 -9.25
N ASP A 122 5.12 7.02 -8.49
CA ASP A 122 4.52 5.68 -8.43
C ASP A 122 3.83 5.38 -7.10
N GLU A 123 3.54 6.45 -6.35
CA GLU A 123 2.94 6.43 -5.03
C GLU A 123 1.46 6.82 -5.11
N PHE A 124 0.64 6.02 -4.44
CA PHE A 124 -0.80 6.19 -4.36
C PHE A 124 -1.25 6.08 -2.91
N THR A 125 -2.43 6.61 -2.62
CA THR A 125 -3.10 6.36 -1.34
C THR A 125 -4.53 5.92 -1.58
N VAL A 126 -5.04 5.09 -0.69
CA VAL A 126 -6.44 4.66 -0.67
C VAL A 126 -6.97 4.91 0.73
N GLN A 127 -8.06 5.67 0.82
CA GLN A 127 -8.75 5.94 2.08
C GLN A 127 -10.04 5.12 2.07
N ILE A 128 -10.19 4.23 3.05
CA ILE A 128 -11.28 3.25 3.15
C ILE A 128 -12.06 3.54 4.42
N ASP A 129 -13.38 3.65 4.29
CA ASP A 129 -14.26 3.81 5.42
C ASP A 129 -14.43 2.47 6.15
N GLY A 130 -14.42 2.50 7.49
CA GLY A 130 -14.46 1.31 8.33
C GLY A 130 -13.08 0.91 8.85
N GLY A 131 -12.86 -0.39 9.08
CA GLY A 131 -11.69 -0.89 9.81
C GLY A 131 -10.85 -1.90 9.03
N ASP A 132 -10.05 -2.68 9.75
CA ASP A 132 -9.11 -3.66 9.19
C ASP A 132 -9.77 -4.69 8.27
N ALA A 133 -11.04 -5.04 8.53
CA ALA A 133 -11.78 -6.00 7.72
C ALA A 133 -12.03 -5.46 6.30
N GLU A 134 -12.33 -4.17 6.16
CA GLU A 134 -12.56 -3.49 4.90
C GLU A 134 -11.22 -3.33 4.14
N VAL A 135 -10.15 -2.96 4.85
CA VAL A 135 -8.79 -2.94 4.29
C VAL A 135 -8.39 -4.32 3.76
N ALA A 136 -8.65 -5.38 4.50
CA ALA A 136 -8.33 -6.75 4.09
C ALA A 136 -9.11 -7.17 2.82
N LYS A 137 -10.40 -6.85 2.73
CA LYS A 137 -11.21 -7.10 1.52
C LYS A 137 -10.64 -6.36 0.31
N PHE A 138 -10.27 -5.09 0.48
CA PHE A 138 -9.65 -4.29 -0.57
C PHE A 138 -8.31 -4.88 -1.02
N GLN A 139 -7.40 -5.18 -0.09
CA GLN A 139 -6.07 -5.73 -0.40
C GLN A 139 -6.17 -7.10 -1.09
N GLN A 140 -7.06 -7.97 -0.61
CA GLN A 140 -7.33 -9.24 -1.28
C GLN A 140 -7.81 -9.01 -2.72
N LYS A 141 -8.76 -8.10 -2.91
CA LYS A 141 -9.31 -7.85 -4.25
C LYS A 141 -8.29 -7.22 -5.19
N LEU A 142 -7.48 -6.30 -4.70
CA LEU A 142 -6.38 -5.71 -5.46
C LEU A 142 -5.36 -6.77 -5.88
N ALA A 143 -5.02 -7.71 -4.99
CA ALA A 143 -4.08 -8.80 -5.30
C ALA A 143 -4.63 -9.75 -6.38
N GLU A 144 -5.92 -10.10 -6.32
CA GLU A 144 -6.61 -10.89 -7.36
C GLU A 144 -6.55 -10.18 -8.72
N LEU A 145 -6.97 -8.91 -8.76
CA LEU A 145 -7.01 -8.13 -9.99
C LEU A 145 -5.62 -7.88 -10.58
N ARG A 146 -4.62 -7.65 -9.72
CA ARG A 146 -3.20 -7.55 -10.13
C ARG A 146 -2.77 -8.82 -10.85
N ALA A 147 -3.05 -9.99 -10.27
CA ALA A 147 -2.72 -11.28 -10.87
C ALA A 147 -3.45 -11.50 -12.22
N GLU A 148 -4.70 -11.08 -12.33
CA GLU A 148 -5.49 -11.18 -13.57
C GLU A 148 -5.00 -10.23 -14.67
N SER A 149 -4.50 -9.04 -14.30
CA SER A 149 -4.03 -8.04 -15.28
C SER A 149 -2.72 -8.42 -15.97
N GLY A 150 -1.90 -9.27 -15.34
CA GLY A 150 -0.66 -9.79 -15.89
C GLY A 150 0.44 -8.73 -16.09
N ALA A 151 1.38 -9.03 -16.99
CA ALA A 151 2.53 -8.18 -17.24
C ALA A 151 2.20 -6.96 -18.11
N ILE A 152 2.82 -5.82 -17.80
CA ILE A 152 2.76 -4.62 -18.65
C ILE A 152 3.52 -4.93 -19.96
N PRO A 153 2.86 -4.90 -21.12
CA PRO A 153 3.45 -5.29 -22.39
C PRO A 153 4.49 -4.28 -22.88
N THR A 154 5.22 -4.65 -23.92
CA THR A 154 6.16 -3.73 -24.58
C THR A 154 5.43 -2.60 -25.28
N GLY A 155 5.93 -1.37 -25.12
CA GLY A 155 5.50 -0.22 -25.92
C GLY A 155 6.14 -0.21 -27.32
N LYS A 156 6.13 0.97 -27.95
CA LYS A 156 6.64 1.13 -29.34
C LYS A 156 8.11 0.74 -29.51
N ARG A 157 8.90 0.84 -28.45
CA ARG A 157 10.33 0.49 -28.44
C ARG A 157 10.60 -1.03 -28.41
N GLY A 158 9.58 -1.84 -28.17
CA GLY A 158 9.74 -3.29 -28.05
C GLY A 158 10.67 -3.65 -26.89
N THR A 159 11.58 -4.59 -27.14
CA THR A 159 12.58 -5.06 -26.16
C THR A 159 13.97 -4.47 -26.39
N ALA A 160 14.12 -3.51 -27.32
CA ALA A 160 15.41 -3.03 -27.79
C ALA A 160 16.31 -2.45 -26.68
N ASP A 161 15.71 -1.81 -25.67
CA ASP A 161 16.44 -1.20 -24.55
C ASP A 161 16.58 -2.16 -23.34
N GLY A 162 16.24 -3.44 -23.52
CA GLY A 162 16.26 -4.47 -22.46
C GLY A 162 15.01 -4.48 -21.60
N TYR A 163 13.88 -3.99 -22.13
CA TYR A 163 12.59 -4.16 -21.48
C TYR A 163 12.09 -5.59 -21.59
N HIS A 164 11.60 -6.11 -20.49
CA HIS A 164 10.91 -7.38 -20.39
C HIS A 164 9.53 -7.11 -19.80
N PRO A 165 8.44 -7.65 -20.38
CA PRO A 165 7.12 -7.54 -19.78
C PRO A 165 7.17 -7.95 -18.31
N THR A 166 6.75 -7.03 -17.45
CA THR A 166 6.88 -7.15 -15.99
C THR A 166 5.54 -6.87 -15.37
N GLU A 167 5.13 -7.71 -14.43
CA GLU A 167 3.91 -7.47 -13.64
C GLU A 167 4.09 -6.26 -12.72
N LEU A 168 3.00 -5.56 -12.46
CA LEU A 168 2.98 -4.56 -11.39
C LEU A 168 3.21 -5.26 -10.04
N VAL A 169 3.93 -4.59 -9.16
CA VAL A 169 4.06 -4.96 -7.76
C VAL A 169 3.29 -3.90 -6.97
N PHE A 170 2.74 -4.25 -5.81
CA PHE A 170 2.17 -3.26 -4.90
C PHE A 170 2.71 -3.58 -3.52
N ASN A 171 3.50 -2.66 -2.97
CA ASN A 171 3.85 -2.65 -1.57
C ASN A 171 2.91 -1.68 -0.88
N TYR A 172 2.39 -2.06 0.28
CA TYR A 172 1.44 -1.23 0.99
C TYR A 172 1.78 -1.10 2.46
N GLY A 173 1.48 0.06 3.00
CA GLY A 173 1.53 0.38 4.42
C GLY A 173 0.18 0.92 4.87
N GLY A 174 -0.19 0.64 6.11
CA GLY A 174 -1.45 1.04 6.71
C GLY A 174 -1.27 2.07 7.83
N ALA A 175 -2.30 2.89 8.04
CA ALA A 175 -2.48 3.66 9.27
C ALA A 175 -3.98 3.90 9.51
N ASP A 176 -4.37 3.96 10.77
CA ASP A 176 -5.72 4.33 11.20
C ASP A 176 -5.71 5.67 11.96
N MET A 177 -6.91 6.17 12.23
CA MET A 177 -7.08 7.44 12.93
C MET A 177 -6.70 7.35 14.41
N GLU A 178 -6.87 6.20 15.06
CA GLU A 178 -6.50 6.00 16.46
C GLU A 178 -4.98 6.13 16.65
N THR A 179 -4.22 5.48 15.79
CA THR A 179 -2.75 5.52 15.77
C THR A 179 -2.26 6.93 15.48
N ALA A 180 -2.89 7.63 14.52
CA ALA A 180 -2.56 9.02 14.24
C ALA A 180 -2.85 9.95 15.44
N GLU A 181 -3.98 9.75 16.12
CA GLU A 181 -4.36 10.49 17.33
C GLU A 181 -3.38 10.25 18.48
N ALA A 182 -2.95 9.00 18.67
CA ALA A 182 -1.98 8.62 19.69
C ALA A 182 -0.63 9.31 19.44
N VAL A 183 -0.12 9.25 18.21
CA VAL A 183 1.14 9.92 17.84
C VAL A 183 1.02 11.43 17.96
N PHE A 184 -0.09 12.03 17.52
CA PHE A 184 -0.33 13.46 17.70
C PHE A 184 -0.30 13.85 19.18
N SER A 185 -1.00 13.09 20.04
CA SER A 185 -1.05 13.32 21.48
C SER A 185 0.32 13.24 22.14
N ASP A 186 1.17 12.30 21.70
CA ASP A 186 2.52 12.16 22.25
C ASP A 186 3.45 13.28 21.79
N LEU A 187 3.34 13.72 20.53
CA LEU A 187 4.06 14.91 20.03
C LEU A 187 3.62 16.19 20.78
N GLN A 188 2.33 16.31 21.08
CA GLN A 188 1.80 17.42 21.88
C GLN A 188 2.38 17.41 23.29
N LYS A 189 2.36 16.27 23.99
CA LYS A 189 2.96 16.13 25.34
C LYS A 189 4.46 16.41 25.34
N ALA A 190 5.15 16.09 24.24
CA ALA A 190 6.56 16.38 24.04
C ALA A 190 6.85 17.85 23.65
N GLY A 191 5.83 18.72 23.61
CA GLY A 191 5.97 20.15 23.32
C GLY A 191 6.40 20.43 21.88
N LYS A 192 6.05 19.55 20.93
CA LYS A 192 6.43 19.69 19.52
C LYS A 192 5.57 20.67 18.72
N PHE A 193 4.51 21.20 19.32
CA PHE A 193 3.56 22.13 18.70
C PHE A 193 3.43 23.40 19.53
N ALA A 194 3.21 24.54 18.88
CA ALA A 194 2.95 25.79 19.57
C ALA A 194 1.50 25.84 20.08
N ASP A 195 1.26 26.51 21.20
CA ASP A 195 -0.09 26.64 21.78
C ASP A 195 -1.09 27.28 20.79
N ALA A 196 -0.64 28.28 20.03
CA ALA A 196 -1.47 28.95 19.01
C ALA A 196 -1.93 28.00 17.89
N ASP A 197 -1.09 27.01 17.52
CA ASP A 197 -1.45 26.03 16.50
C ASP A 197 -2.52 25.06 17.02
N LEU A 198 -2.47 24.72 18.31
CA LEU A 198 -3.42 23.80 18.96
C LEU A 198 -4.83 24.41 19.11
N GLU A 199 -4.93 25.74 19.11
CA GLU A 199 -6.21 26.46 19.12
C GLU A 199 -6.93 26.40 17.76
N ASP A 200 -6.19 26.25 16.66
CA ASP A 200 -6.74 26.14 15.30
C ASP A 200 -7.15 24.69 14.98
N GLN A 201 -8.46 24.42 15.02
CA GLN A 201 -9.01 23.10 14.72
C GLN A 201 -8.75 22.65 13.27
N GLY A 202 -8.62 23.58 12.32
CA GLY A 202 -8.26 23.27 10.93
C GLY A 202 -6.82 22.78 10.84
N TRP A 203 -5.92 23.49 11.51
CA TRP A 203 -4.51 23.09 11.61
C TRP A 203 -4.35 21.74 12.31
N VAL A 204 -5.07 21.51 13.42
CA VAL A 204 -5.00 20.23 14.17
C VAL A 204 -5.43 19.06 13.28
N ALA A 205 -6.55 19.20 12.55
CA ALA A 205 -7.02 18.16 11.63
C ALA A 205 -6.01 17.92 10.50
N ASN A 206 -5.44 18.97 9.93
CA ASN A 206 -4.39 18.86 8.90
C ASN A 206 -3.14 18.15 9.44
N LYS A 207 -2.70 18.50 10.65
CA LYS A 207 -1.53 17.87 11.28
C LYS A 207 -1.75 16.36 11.52
N LYS A 208 -2.95 15.98 11.96
CA LYS A 208 -3.32 14.56 12.12
C LYS A 208 -3.34 13.82 10.79
N ALA A 209 -3.85 14.43 9.72
CA ALA A 209 -3.81 13.88 8.37
C ALA A 209 -2.38 13.68 7.85
N GLU A 210 -1.48 14.64 8.11
CA GLU A 210 -0.05 14.49 7.80
C GLU A 210 0.60 13.34 8.58
N ILE A 211 0.36 13.26 9.90
CA ILE A 211 0.88 12.19 10.74
C ILE A 211 0.40 10.83 10.24
N MET A 212 -0.90 10.68 9.98
CA MET A 212 -1.48 9.43 9.45
C MET A 212 -0.82 9.02 8.12
N THR A 213 -0.60 9.99 7.23
CA THR A 213 0.08 9.76 5.94
C THR A 213 1.52 9.31 6.15
N ILE A 214 2.27 9.94 7.06
CA ILE A 214 3.66 9.58 7.38
C ILE A 214 3.74 8.18 7.98
N ILE A 215 2.79 7.80 8.85
CA ILE A 215 2.75 6.45 9.44
C ILE A 215 2.49 5.41 8.35
N ALA A 216 1.52 5.65 7.47
CA ALA A 216 1.18 4.73 6.38
C ALA A 216 2.32 4.58 5.36
N ASP A 217 3.02 5.65 5.02
CA ASP A 217 4.20 5.60 4.15
C ASP A 217 5.34 4.80 4.81
N LYS A 218 5.69 5.14 6.06
CA LYS A 218 6.76 4.44 6.79
C LYS A 218 6.45 2.97 7.01
N SER A 219 5.19 2.60 7.19
CA SER A 219 4.80 1.20 7.40
C SER A 219 5.00 0.33 6.15
N ILE A 220 5.22 0.89 4.96
CA ILE A 220 5.62 0.13 3.76
C ILE A 220 6.92 -0.63 4.00
N GLU A 221 7.94 0.02 4.54
CA GLU A 221 9.24 -0.63 4.79
C GLU A 221 9.13 -1.69 5.89
N GLU A 222 8.25 -1.47 6.87
CA GLU A 222 7.92 -2.44 7.91
C GLU A 222 7.24 -3.68 7.30
N GLN A 223 6.25 -3.48 6.41
CA GLN A 223 5.56 -4.55 5.71
C GLN A 223 6.47 -5.30 4.73
N LYS A 224 7.38 -4.61 4.02
CA LYS A 224 8.43 -5.25 3.21
C LYS A 224 9.33 -6.14 4.07
N ALA A 225 9.69 -5.70 5.28
CA ALA A 225 10.46 -6.50 6.22
C ALA A 225 9.68 -7.74 6.70
N ILE A 226 8.41 -7.55 7.09
CA ILE A 226 7.51 -8.64 7.52
C ILE A 226 7.32 -9.67 6.40
N GLY A 227 7.00 -9.24 5.18
CA GLY A 227 6.82 -10.13 4.03
C GLY A 227 8.08 -10.92 3.71
N ARG A 228 9.25 -10.27 3.80
CA ARG A 228 10.54 -10.95 3.66
C ARG A 228 10.78 -11.99 4.75
N PHE A 229 10.32 -11.76 5.98
CA PHE A 229 10.38 -12.73 7.07
C PHE A 229 9.52 -13.95 6.78
N GLN A 230 8.26 -13.72 6.41
CA GLN A 230 7.32 -14.78 6.08
C GLN A 230 7.85 -15.66 4.94
N MET A 231 8.37 -15.05 3.87
CA MET A 231 8.99 -15.77 2.75
C MET A 231 10.16 -16.66 3.21
N LEU A 232 11.03 -16.16 4.10
CA LEU A 232 12.18 -16.93 4.61
C LEU A 232 11.76 -18.05 5.55
N VAL A 233 10.73 -17.84 6.36
CA VAL A 233 10.13 -18.87 7.21
C VAL A 233 9.54 -19.99 6.35
N GLU A 234 8.78 -19.65 5.30
CA GLU A 234 8.25 -20.61 4.35
C GLU A 234 9.37 -21.37 3.62
N ALA A 235 10.41 -20.67 3.19
CA ALA A 235 11.56 -21.29 2.53
C ALA A 235 12.32 -22.27 3.43
N LYS A 236 12.39 -22.03 4.75
CA LYS A 236 12.96 -22.97 5.74
C LYS A 236 12.01 -24.14 6.06
N ASN A 237 10.70 -23.92 5.95
CA ASN A 237 9.70 -24.96 6.19
C ASN A 237 9.48 -25.89 5.00
N ASP A 238 9.92 -25.49 3.80
CA ASP A 238 9.95 -26.32 2.61
C ASP A 238 10.73 -27.63 2.85
N SER A 239 10.15 -28.76 2.48
CA SER A 239 10.79 -30.08 2.58
C SER A 239 12.13 -30.18 1.84
N ALA A 240 12.31 -29.41 0.76
CA ALA A 240 13.55 -29.36 0.00
C ALA A 240 14.70 -28.72 0.81
N TYR A 241 14.40 -27.87 1.80
CA TYR A 241 15.43 -27.25 2.63
C TYR A 241 16.21 -28.29 3.46
N ASP A 242 15.57 -29.36 3.93
CA ASP A 242 16.25 -30.41 4.69
C ASP A 242 16.88 -31.48 3.80
N THR A 243 16.36 -31.67 2.59
CA THR A 243 16.68 -32.82 1.72
C THR A 243 17.62 -32.49 0.57
N ASP A 244 17.68 -31.23 0.15
CA ASP A 244 18.57 -30.75 -0.93
C ASP A 244 19.65 -29.81 -0.36
N PRO A 245 20.94 -30.23 -0.35
CA PRO A 245 22.05 -29.39 0.11
C PRO A 245 22.18 -28.07 -0.64
N ALA A 246 21.86 -28.01 -1.94
CA ALA A 246 21.94 -26.79 -2.73
C ALA A 246 20.83 -25.80 -2.31
N ARG A 247 19.60 -26.30 -2.13
CA ARG A 247 18.49 -25.51 -1.59
C ARG A 247 18.79 -24.99 -0.20
N LYS A 248 19.36 -25.82 0.68
CA LYS A 248 19.77 -25.42 2.03
C LYS A 248 20.73 -24.23 2.00
N VAL A 249 21.82 -24.33 1.23
CA VAL A 249 22.80 -23.26 1.07
C VAL A 249 22.17 -22.00 0.49
N GLN A 250 21.27 -22.14 -0.49
CA GLN A 250 20.54 -21.01 -1.07
C GLN A 250 19.71 -20.26 -0.02
N VAL A 251 18.89 -20.98 0.76
CA VAL A 251 18.04 -20.39 1.80
C VAL A 251 18.88 -19.76 2.92
N ASP A 252 19.95 -20.43 3.36
CA ASP A 252 20.83 -19.89 4.40
C ASP A 252 21.55 -18.61 3.95
N ASN A 253 21.94 -18.52 2.68
CA ASN A 253 22.47 -17.28 2.10
C ASN A 253 21.43 -16.15 2.05
N LEU A 254 20.17 -16.47 1.69
CA LEU A 254 19.08 -15.49 1.71
C LEU A 254 18.81 -14.97 3.12
N VAL A 255 18.85 -15.85 4.12
CA VAL A 255 18.72 -15.47 5.54
C VAL A 255 19.87 -14.55 5.95
N ALA A 256 21.11 -14.91 5.65
CA ALA A 256 22.28 -14.08 5.99
C ALA A 256 22.21 -12.68 5.35
N PHE A 257 21.86 -12.62 4.06
CA PHE A 257 21.70 -11.35 3.35
C PHE A 257 20.55 -10.50 3.93
N SER A 258 19.43 -11.12 4.26
CA SER A 258 18.27 -10.43 4.84
C SER A 258 18.53 -9.97 6.27
N ASN A 259 19.24 -10.76 7.08
CA ASN A 259 19.63 -10.39 8.44
C ASN A 259 20.49 -9.11 8.45
N LYS A 260 21.41 -9.01 7.49
CA LYS A 260 22.24 -7.81 7.30
C LYS A 260 21.42 -6.61 6.83
N ALA A 261 20.56 -6.80 5.83
CA ALA A 261 19.80 -5.72 5.20
C ALA A 261 18.69 -5.16 6.10
N LEU A 262 18.02 -6.00 6.88
CA LEU A 262 16.85 -5.63 7.67
C LEU A 262 17.15 -5.43 9.15
N PHE A 263 18.17 -6.09 9.72
CA PHE A 263 18.42 -6.03 11.18
C PHE A 263 19.79 -5.50 11.56
N ALA A 264 20.61 -5.08 10.60
CA ALA A 264 22.01 -4.72 10.84
C ALA A 264 22.74 -5.78 11.72
N GLU A 265 22.42 -7.06 11.50
CA GLU A 265 22.94 -8.22 12.25
C GLU A 265 22.49 -8.35 13.73
N LYS A 266 21.47 -7.62 14.17
CA LYS A 266 20.89 -7.69 15.54
C LYS A 266 19.98 -8.91 15.78
N GLY A 267 20.45 -10.11 15.44
CA GLY A 267 19.78 -11.37 15.81
C GLY A 267 18.51 -11.74 15.03
N GLY A 268 18.21 -11.07 13.91
CA GLY A 268 17.07 -11.40 13.05
C GLY A 268 17.17 -12.82 12.45
N GLY A 269 18.38 -13.29 12.13
CA GLY A 269 18.63 -14.64 11.62
C GLY A 269 18.33 -15.75 12.63
N ASP A 270 18.68 -15.53 13.90
CA ASP A 270 18.40 -16.49 14.98
C ASP A 270 16.89 -16.56 15.25
N PHE A 271 16.23 -15.40 15.31
CA PHE A 271 14.78 -15.32 15.43
C PHE A 271 14.06 -16.03 14.27
N LEU A 272 14.50 -15.81 13.01
CA LEU A 272 13.95 -16.50 11.85
C LEU A 272 14.07 -18.01 11.95
N THR A 273 15.21 -18.50 12.44
CA THR A 273 15.43 -19.94 12.62
C THR A 273 14.50 -20.50 13.69
N LEU A 274 14.42 -19.83 14.85
CA LEU A 274 13.55 -20.22 15.95
C LEU A 274 12.07 -20.26 15.54
N ILE A 275 11.59 -19.20 14.87
CA ILE A 275 10.17 -19.11 14.49
C ILE A 275 9.82 -20.10 13.38
N ALA A 276 10.75 -20.38 12.45
CA ALA A 276 10.54 -21.41 11.42
C ALA A 276 10.48 -22.81 12.02
N GLU A 277 11.41 -23.18 12.90
CA GLU A 277 11.40 -24.47 13.59
C GLU A 277 10.12 -24.68 14.42
N ARG A 278 9.69 -23.64 15.14
CA ARG A 278 8.44 -23.64 15.89
C ARG A 278 7.23 -23.85 14.96
N GLN A 279 7.11 -23.04 13.90
CA GLN A 279 6.01 -23.15 12.95
C GLN A 279 5.98 -24.56 12.31
N LYS A 280 7.15 -25.10 11.93
CA LYS A 280 7.26 -26.44 11.35
C LYS A 280 6.76 -27.53 12.29
N ALA A 281 7.11 -27.45 13.57
CA ALA A 281 6.65 -28.40 14.59
C ALA A 281 5.13 -28.30 14.81
N GLU A 282 4.60 -27.08 14.95
CA GLU A 282 3.16 -26.84 15.11
C GLU A 282 2.36 -27.32 13.88
N MET A 283 2.87 -27.06 12.66
CA MET A 283 2.29 -27.54 11.41
C MET A 283 2.29 -29.07 11.32
N ALA A 284 3.34 -29.74 11.80
CA ALA A 284 3.42 -31.19 11.82
C ALA A 284 2.34 -31.81 12.72
N GLU A 285 2.01 -31.18 13.86
CA GLU A 285 0.90 -31.59 14.71
C GLU A 285 -0.46 -31.28 14.08
N ALA A 286 -0.65 -30.08 13.52
CA ALA A 286 -1.89 -29.71 12.84
C ALA A 286 -2.23 -30.65 11.67
N ASN A 287 -1.22 -31.09 10.92
CA ASN A 287 -1.40 -32.01 9.80
C ASN A 287 -1.88 -33.41 10.21
N LYS A 288 -1.80 -33.79 11.49
CA LYS A 288 -2.36 -35.04 12.03
C LYS A 288 -3.86 -34.97 12.26
N ILE A 289 -4.47 -33.77 12.23
CA ILE A 289 -5.91 -33.56 12.42
C ILE A 289 -6.65 -34.21 11.23
N PRO A 290 -7.52 -35.22 11.46
CA PRO A 290 -8.22 -35.90 10.38
C PRO A 290 -9.29 -35.03 9.70
N ASP A 291 -9.95 -34.18 10.49
CA ASP A 291 -10.99 -33.29 10.00
C ASP A 291 -10.38 -32.14 9.18
N LYS A 292 -10.81 -32.02 7.92
CA LYS A 292 -10.22 -31.06 6.98
C LYS A 292 -10.44 -29.62 7.44
N GLN A 293 -11.64 -29.28 7.91
CA GLN A 293 -11.99 -27.92 8.30
C GLN A 293 -11.24 -27.49 9.57
N ALA A 294 -11.17 -28.39 10.56
CA ALA A 294 -10.39 -28.18 11.77
C ALA A 294 -8.88 -28.06 11.49
N ARG A 295 -8.37 -28.86 10.54
CA ARG A 295 -6.97 -28.76 10.09
C ARG A 295 -6.68 -27.42 9.41
N GLU A 296 -7.53 -27.00 8.48
CA GLU A 296 -7.37 -25.71 7.78
C GLU A 296 -7.42 -24.54 8.77
N LYS A 297 -8.35 -24.58 9.74
CA LYS A 297 -8.42 -23.60 10.82
C LYS A 297 -7.13 -23.57 11.66
N ALA A 298 -6.65 -24.73 12.11
CA ALA A 298 -5.42 -24.81 12.91
C ALA A 298 -4.19 -24.30 12.15
N VAL A 299 -4.06 -24.64 10.86
CA VAL A 299 -2.99 -24.12 9.98
C VAL A 299 -3.08 -22.60 9.85
N GLY A 300 -4.29 -22.05 9.70
CA GLY A 300 -4.53 -20.61 9.69
C GLY A 300 -4.09 -19.92 10.97
N GLU A 301 -4.48 -20.46 12.14
CA GLU A 301 -4.09 -19.93 13.46
C GLU A 301 -2.58 -19.95 13.68
N ILE A 302 -1.88 -21.01 13.25
CA ILE A 302 -0.41 -21.11 13.34
C ILE A 302 0.26 -20.04 12.47
N ARG A 303 -0.22 -19.84 11.23
CA ARG A 303 0.31 -18.79 10.33
C ARG A 303 0.12 -17.40 10.93
N GLU A 304 -1.06 -17.14 11.48
CA GLU A 304 -1.37 -15.84 12.09
C GLU A 304 -0.52 -15.58 13.35
N ALA A 305 -0.35 -16.59 14.21
CA ALA A 305 0.53 -16.48 15.37
C ALA A 305 1.98 -16.23 14.97
N THR A 306 2.45 -16.87 13.90
CA THR A 306 3.80 -16.65 13.35
C THR A 306 3.96 -15.23 12.82
N LYS A 307 2.97 -14.75 12.04
CA LYS A 307 2.94 -13.38 11.51
C LYS A 307 3.01 -12.35 12.64
N LYS A 308 2.21 -12.52 13.69
CA LYS A 308 2.21 -11.61 14.85
C LYS A 308 3.57 -11.55 15.54
N SER A 309 4.24 -12.70 15.74
CA SER A 309 5.60 -12.70 16.31
C SER A 309 6.61 -11.98 15.41
N ILE A 310 6.47 -12.09 14.09
CA ILE A 310 7.31 -11.36 13.13
C ILE A 310 7.06 -9.85 13.25
N GLU A 311 5.81 -9.42 13.28
CA GLU A 311 5.41 -8.00 13.45
C GLU A 311 6.01 -7.41 14.73
N GLU A 312 5.88 -8.11 15.86
CA GLU A 312 6.46 -7.71 17.15
C GLU A 312 7.99 -7.55 17.04
N LYS A 313 8.67 -8.47 16.35
CA LYS A 313 10.12 -8.42 16.20
C LYS A 313 10.59 -7.26 15.29
N VAL A 314 9.85 -7.00 14.23
CA VAL A 314 10.13 -5.88 13.32
C VAL A 314 9.91 -4.55 14.05
N ALA A 315 8.82 -4.42 14.82
CA ALA A 315 8.54 -3.23 15.62
C ALA A 315 9.64 -2.96 16.68
N GLU A 316 10.12 -4.00 17.37
CA GLU A 316 11.25 -3.91 18.31
C GLU A 316 12.50 -3.34 17.61
N TYR A 317 12.85 -3.89 16.45
CA TYR A 317 14.01 -3.46 15.68
C TYR A 317 13.93 -2.00 15.23
N ILE A 318 12.76 -1.57 14.75
CA ILE A 318 12.54 -0.19 14.29
C ILE A 318 12.70 0.77 15.46
N LYS A 319 12.13 0.43 16.62
CA LYS A 319 12.24 1.22 17.83
C LYS A 319 13.71 1.38 18.24
N GLU A 320 14.47 0.28 18.32
CA GLU A 320 15.88 0.32 18.69
C GLU A 320 16.72 1.15 17.71
N THR A 321 16.40 1.10 16.42
CA THR A 321 17.13 1.82 15.38
C THR A 321 16.87 3.33 15.49
N ARG A 322 15.61 3.74 15.68
CA ARG A 322 15.25 5.15 15.91
C ARG A 322 15.91 5.72 17.16
N GLU A 323 15.90 4.98 18.27
CA GLU A 323 16.58 5.42 19.50
C GLU A 323 18.10 5.56 19.35
N GLN A 324 18.72 4.84 18.40
CA GLN A 324 20.16 4.95 18.11
C GLN A 324 20.48 6.14 17.19
N GLU A 325 19.58 6.50 16.29
CA GLU A 325 19.71 7.68 15.45
C GLU A 325 19.54 8.97 16.26
N ASP A 326 18.54 9.02 17.15
CA ASP A 326 18.33 10.15 18.06
C ASP A 326 19.55 10.38 18.97
N ARG A 327 20.13 9.29 19.50
CA ARG A 327 21.37 9.35 20.31
C ARG A 327 22.62 9.79 19.56
N LYS A 328 22.61 9.77 18.22
CA LYS A 328 23.72 10.24 17.37
C LYS A 328 23.50 11.66 16.86
N ALA A 329 22.28 12.17 16.95
CA ALA A 329 21.92 13.53 16.56
C ALA A 329 22.13 14.56 17.69
N ASP A 330 22.21 14.09 18.94
CA ASP A 330 22.65 14.83 20.13
C ASP A 330 24.19 14.83 20.30
#